data_AF-A0A523X980-F1
#
_entry.id   AF-A0A523X980-F1
#
_cell.length_a   1.000
_cell.length_b   1.000
_cell.length_c   1.000
_cell.angle_alpha   90.00
_cell.angle_beta   90.00
_cell.angle_gamma   90.00
#
_symmetry.space_group_name_H-M   'P 1'
#
loop_
_entity.id
_entity.type
_entity.pdbx_description
1 polymer ?
#
loop_
_entity_poly.entity_id
_entity_poly.type
_entity_poly.pdbx_seq_one_letter_code
_entity_poly.pdbx_strand_id
1 'polypeptide(L)'
;MVVGGGGREHALVWKLLQSTKVADVYVAPGNAGTAAIAKNLDISPTDLDALSRAAKDNRIDLAVIGPEAPLAAGIVDILQSLGIPAFGP
;
A
#
# COMPACT_ATOMS: atom_id res chain seq x y z
N MET A 1 -2.10 -2.44 2.96
CA MET A 1 -1.22 -2.29 1.77
C MET A 1 -0.46 -0.99 1.87
N VAL A 2 0.84 -0.99 1.53
CA VAL A 2 1.67 0.22 1.45
C VAL A 2 1.97 0.49 -0.03
N VAL A 3 1.70 1.70 -0.51
CA VAL A 3 2.01 2.11 -1.90
C VAL A 3 3.31 2.89 -1.90
N GLY A 4 4.23 2.53 -2.80
CA GLY A 4 5.58 3.07 -2.96
C GLY A 4 6.66 1.98 -2.82
N GLY A 5 7.92 2.39 -2.96
CA GLY A 5 9.07 1.49 -2.99
C GLY A 5 10.35 2.12 -2.46
N GLY A 6 10.27 3.28 -1.80
CA GLY A 6 11.41 3.95 -1.20
C GLY A 6 11.76 3.42 0.19
N GLY A 7 12.78 4.03 0.81
CA GLY A 7 13.16 3.71 2.20
C GLY A 7 12.08 4.08 3.21
N ARG A 8 11.28 5.13 2.93
CA ARG A 8 10.12 5.52 3.73
C ARG A 8 9.09 4.40 3.82
N GLU A 9 8.72 3.82 2.69
CA GLU A 9 7.76 2.72 2.65
C GLU A 9 8.31 1.47 3.31
N HIS A 10 9.61 1.19 3.18
CA HIS A 10 10.26 0.11 3.94
C HIS A 10 10.09 0.33 5.45
N ALA A 11 10.42 1.52 5.96
CA ALA A 11 10.31 1.81 7.39
C ALA A 11 8.85 1.69 7.89
N LEU A 12 7.88 2.13 7.09
CA LEU A 12 6.45 1.97 7.39
C LEU A 12 6.07 0.49 7.48
N VAL A 13 6.46 -0.33 6.50
CA VAL A 13 6.21 -1.78 6.49
C VAL A 13 6.84 -2.45 7.71
N TRP A 14 8.12 -2.16 7.98
CA TRP A 14 8.85 -2.67 9.14
C TRP A 14 8.13 -2.33 10.45
N LYS A 15 7.56 -1.12 10.56
CA LYS A 15 6.87 -0.72 11.78
C LYS A 15 5.48 -1.34 11.90
N LEU A 16 4.73 -1.43 10.80
CA LEU A 16 3.40 -2.05 10.76
C LEU A 16 3.43 -3.52 11.20
N LEU A 17 4.45 -4.26 10.75
CA LEU A 17 4.64 -5.68 11.11
C LEU A 17 4.88 -5.95 12.59
N GLN A 18 5.21 -4.92 13.40
CA GLN A 18 5.36 -5.07 14.85
C GLN A 18 4.01 -5.03 15.59
N SER A 19 2.93 -4.66 14.91
CA SER A 19 1.59 -4.63 15.50
C SER A 19 1.00 -6.02 15.55
N THR A 20 0.51 -6.46 16.71
CA THR A 20 -0.21 -7.73 16.87
C THR A 20 -1.56 -7.77 16.14
N LYS A 21 -2.02 -6.62 15.62
CA LYS A 21 -3.25 -6.50 14.83
C LYS A 21 -3.03 -6.64 13.32
N VAL A 22 -1.78 -6.67 12.87
CA VAL A 22 -1.42 -6.78 11.46
C VAL A 22 -1.07 -8.23 11.17
N ALA A 23 -1.88 -8.90 10.34
CA ALA A 23 -1.60 -10.27 9.90
C ALA A 23 -0.59 -10.28 8.75
N ASP A 24 -0.84 -9.48 7.72
CA ASP A 24 -0.04 -9.43 6.50
C ASP A 24 0.15 -7.99 6.02
N VAL A 25 1.27 -7.75 5.34
CA VAL A 25 1.54 -6.48 4.65
C VAL A 25 1.84 -6.75 3.18
N TYR A 26 1.13 -6.03 2.32
CA TYR A 26 1.35 -5.96 0.89
C TYR A 26 1.98 -4.63 0.52
N VAL A 27 2.92 -4.62 -0.43
CA VAL A 27 3.64 -3.40 -0.86
C VAL A 27 3.61 -3.30 -2.38
N ALA A 28 3.29 -2.13 -2.93
CA ALA A 28 3.17 -1.94 -4.37
C ALA A 28 3.96 -0.69 -4.84
N PRO A 29 5.05 -0.82 -5.62
CA PRO A 29 5.70 -2.06 -6.04
C PRO A 29 6.62 -2.67 -4.96
N GLY A 30 6.98 -1.89 -3.94
CA GLY A 30 8.01 -2.26 -2.98
C GLY A 30 9.43 -2.28 -3.56
N ASN A 31 10.35 -2.88 -2.82
CA ASN A 31 11.76 -3.08 -3.20
C ASN A 31 12.30 -4.40 -2.62
N ALA A 32 13.58 -4.71 -2.86
CA ALA A 32 14.21 -5.93 -2.36
C ALA A 32 14.17 -6.05 -0.82
N GLY A 33 14.23 -4.92 -0.11
CA GLY A 33 14.13 -4.89 1.34
C GLY A 33 12.72 -5.20 1.85
N THR A 34 11.68 -4.63 1.23
CA THR A 34 10.30 -4.96 1.61
C THR A 34 9.93 -6.39 1.25
N ALA A 35 10.47 -6.94 0.16
CA ALA A 35 10.27 -8.33 -0.23
C ALA A 35 10.78 -9.34 0.81
N ALA A 36 11.73 -8.95 1.68
CA ALA A 36 12.24 -9.79 2.75
C ALA A 36 11.30 -9.89 3.96
N ILE A 37 10.34 -8.97 4.09
CA ILE A 37 9.47 -8.86 5.29
C ILE A 37 7.97 -8.78 4.95
N ALA A 38 7.61 -8.60 3.68
CA ALA A 38 6.26 -8.38 3.20
C ALA A 38 6.10 -8.88 1.76
N LYS A 39 4.86 -8.90 1.25
CA LYS A 39 4.58 -9.33 -0.12
C LYS A 39 4.56 -8.14 -1.07
N ASN A 40 5.54 -8.08 -1.96
CA ASN A 40 5.54 -7.10 -3.04
C ASN A 40 4.54 -7.51 -4.14
N LEU A 41 3.85 -6.52 -4.69
CA LEU A 41 2.96 -6.64 -5.84
C LEU A 41 3.58 -5.84 -6.98
N ASP A 42 3.77 -6.44 -8.15
CA ASP A 42 4.32 -5.76 -9.32
C ASP A 42 3.28 -4.83 -9.96
N ILE A 43 3.01 -3.71 -9.29
CA ILE A 43 2.01 -2.71 -9.65
C ILE A 43 2.66 -1.33 -9.54
N SER A 44 2.54 -0.54 -10.60
CA SER A 44 2.99 0.85 -10.60
C SER A 44 2.23 1.68 -9.56
N PRO A 45 2.89 2.59 -8.80
CA PRO A 45 2.19 3.50 -7.90
C PRO A 45 1.17 4.42 -8.58
N THR A 46 1.26 4.60 -9.90
CA THR A 46 0.35 5.46 -10.68
C THR A 46 -0.78 4.68 -11.36
N ASP A 47 -0.79 3.35 -11.28
CA ASP A 47 -1.86 2.52 -11.83
C ASP A 47 -2.97 2.34 -10.78
N LEU A 48 -3.84 3.35 -10.66
CA LEU A 48 -4.89 3.39 -9.63
C LEU A 48 -5.90 2.24 -9.76
N ASP A 49 -6.17 1.81 -10.99
CA ASP A 49 -7.08 0.72 -11.27
C ASP A 49 -6.48 -0.61 -10.81
N ALA A 50 -5.20 -0.87 -11.10
CA ALA A 50 -4.53 -2.06 -10.58
C ALA A 50 -4.40 -2.03 -9.05
N LEU A 51 -4.08 -0.87 -8.46
CA LEU A 51 -3.99 -0.70 -7.00
C LEU A 51 -5.33 -0.95 -6.31
N SER A 52 -6.42 -0.39 -6.83
CA SER A 52 -7.76 -0.56 -6.25
C SER A 52 -8.29 -1.99 -6.40
N ARG A 53 -8.06 -2.64 -7.55
CA ARG A 53 -8.33 -4.07 -7.75
C ARG A 53 -7.53 -4.93 -6.79
N ALA A 54 -6.23 -4.71 -6.70
CA ALA A 54 -5.36 -5.46 -5.78
C ALA A 54 -5.78 -5.26 -4.31
N ALA A 55 -6.18 -4.04 -3.93
CA ALA A 55 -6.65 -3.77 -2.58
C ALA A 55 -7.93 -4.57 -2.27
N LYS A 56 -8.87 -4.64 -3.22
CA LYS A 56 -10.11 -5.39 -3.07
C LYS A 56 -9.87 -6.91 -3.06
N ASP A 57 -9.10 -7.42 -4.02
CA ASP A 57 -8.87 -8.86 -4.21
C ASP A 57 -8.08 -9.47 -3.04
N ASN A 58 -7.13 -8.72 -2.49
CA ASN A 58 -6.37 -9.13 -1.31
C ASN A 58 -7.07 -8.75 0.02
N ARG A 59 -8.30 -8.23 -0.02
CA ARG A 59 -9.10 -7.84 1.15
C ARG A 59 -8.34 -6.92 2.11
N ILE A 60 -7.75 -5.86 1.57
CA ILE A 60 -6.95 -4.92 2.35
C ILE A 60 -7.83 -4.11 3.30
N ASP A 61 -7.54 -4.17 4.60
CA ASP A 61 -8.27 -3.42 5.63
C ASP A 61 -7.80 -1.96 5.80
N LEU A 62 -6.58 -1.65 5.36
CA LEU A 62 -5.99 -0.31 5.41
C LEU A 62 -4.93 -0.14 4.32
N ALA A 63 -5.02 0.95 3.56
CA ALA A 63 -3.99 1.40 2.63
C ALA A 63 -3.20 2.57 3.20
N VAL A 64 -1.87 2.54 3.06
CA VAL A 64 -0.96 3.64 3.41
C VAL A 64 -0.26 4.08 2.13
N ILE A 65 -0.47 5.33 1.72
CA ILE A 65 0.04 5.87 0.46
C ILE A 65 1.29 6.70 0.75
N GLY A 66 2.45 6.23 0.28
CA GLY A 66 3.71 6.92 0.47
C GLY A 66 3.98 8.02 -0.56
N PRO A 67 3.96 7.73 -1.88
CA PRO A 67 4.26 8.71 -2.91
C PRO A 67 3.14 9.74 -3.13
N GLU A 68 3.53 10.94 -3.50
CA GLU A 68 2.65 12.10 -3.69
C GLU A 68 1.84 12.00 -5.01
N ALA A 69 2.39 11.33 -6.03
CA ALA A 69 1.73 11.15 -7.33
C ALA A 69 0.36 10.41 -7.26
N PRO A 70 0.23 9.22 -6.63
CA PRO A 70 -1.07 8.55 -6.47
C PRO A 70 -2.05 9.36 -5.62
N LEU A 71 -1.56 10.12 -4.64
CA LEU A 71 -2.39 11.00 -3.82
C LEU A 71 -3.02 12.10 -4.67
N ALA A 72 -2.21 12.80 -5.45
CA ALA A 72 -2.68 13.83 -6.39
C ALA A 72 -3.64 13.27 -7.46
N ALA A 73 -3.52 11.97 -7.77
CA ALA A 73 -4.36 11.29 -8.73
C ALA A 73 -5.69 10.75 -8.14
N GLY A 74 -5.95 10.96 -6.84
CA GLY A 74 -7.23 10.61 -6.20
C GLY A 74 -7.35 9.16 -5.73
N ILE A 75 -6.23 8.46 -5.46
CA ILE A 75 -6.29 7.06 -4.99
C ILE A 75 -7.08 6.90 -3.69
N VAL A 76 -7.03 7.91 -2.82
CA VAL A 76 -7.73 7.90 -1.52
C VAL A 76 -9.23 7.85 -1.74
N ASP A 77 -9.76 8.70 -2.62
CA ASP A 77 -11.18 8.74 -2.96
C ASP A 77 -11.64 7.41 -3.57
N ILE A 78 -10.83 6.84 -4.48
CA ILE A 78 -11.11 5.54 -5.10
C ILE A 78 -11.21 4.45 -4.04
N LEU A 79 -10.23 4.32 -3.15
CA LEU A 79 -10.23 3.29 -2.11
C LEU A 79 -11.38 3.48 -1.11
N GLN A 80 -11.67 4.72 -0.71
CA GLN A 80 -12.79 5.03 0.17
C GLN A 80 -14.14 4.66 -0.45
N SER A 81 -14.31 4.89 -1.76
CA SER A 81 -15.53 4.47 -2.49
C SER A 81 -15.73 2.94 -2.49
N LEU A 82 -14.64 2.18 -2.31
CA LEU A 82 -14.65 0.73 -2.15
C LEU A 82 -14.77 0.27 -0.69
N GLY A 83 -14.91 1.20 0.25
CA GLY A 83 -14.97 0.91 1.68
C GLY A 83 -13.61 0.55 2.29
N ILE A 84 -12.50 0.88 1.62
CA ILE A 84 -11.14 0.62 2.09
C ILE A 84 -10.55 1.92 2.64
N PRO A 85 -10.33 2.02 3.97
CA PRO A 85 -9.65 3.16 4.56
C PRO A 85 -8.28 3.37 3.94
N ALA A 86 -7.97 4.63 3.59
CA ALA A 86 -6.68 5.03 3.07
C ALA A 86 -6.11 6.18 3.91
N PHE A 87 -4.82 6.09 4.20
CA PHE A 87 -4.04 7.11 4.89
C PHE A 87 -2.91 7.57 3.97
N GLY A 88 -2.80 8.87 3.75
CA GLY A 88 -1.69 9.47 3.00
C GLY A 88 -1.45 10.90 3.48
N PRO A 89 -0.18 11.32 3.64
CA PRO A 89 0.18 12.70 3.93
C PRO A 89 -0.08 13.64 2.75
#